data_AF-A0A7Y2BWA2-F1
#
_entry.id   AF-A0A7Y2BWA2-F1
#
_cell.length_a   1.000
_cell.length_b   1.000
_cell.length_c   1.000
_cell.angle_alpha   90.00
_cell.angle_beta   90.00
_cell.angle_gamma   90.00
#
_symmetry.space_group_name_H-M   'P 1'
#
loop_
_entity.id
_entity.type
_entity.pdbx_description
1 polymer ?
#
loop_
_entity_poly.entity_id
_entity_poly.type
_entity_poly.pdbx_seq_one_letter_code
_entity_poly.pdbx_strand_id
1 'polypeptide(L)'
;MKKIIVLLFIFCACSSKQDKYVLNYSEEKIKDVLIDVYVISEILDDVDIDVKDSLRSKYIGEIEAIHNIDFLAFERDLEWLQLNPAIYNPIHSAAKDSISSYEKQYKAKKRK
;
A
#
# COMPACT_ATOMS: atom_id res chain seq x y z
N MET A 1 -32.36 56.83 -12.78
CA MET A 1 -31.64 56.05 -13.82
C MET A 1 -30.16 56.11 -13.43
N LYS A 2 -29.38 55.08 -13.12
CA LYS A 2 -29.27 53.66 -13.44
C LYS A 2 -28.67 52.98 -12.18
N LYS A 3 -29.32 52.00 -11.53
CA LYS A 3 -28.98 50.55 -11.54
C LYS A 3 -27.55 50.27 -12.04
N ILE A 4 -26.64 49.74 -11.24
CA ILE A 4 -26.27 48.30 -11.08
C ILE A 4 -25.10 48.35 -10.06
N ILE A 5 -25.13 47.97 -8.77
CA ILE A 5 -25.44 46.72 -8.05
C ILE A 5 -24.77 45.45 -8.61
N VAL A 6 -23.70 45.09 -7.89
CA VAL A 6 -23.20 43.74 -7.57
C VAL A 6 -22.40 43.03 -8.66
N LEU A 7 -21.08 43.16 -8.50
CA LEU A 7 -20.08 42.24 -9.03
C LEU A 7 -20.21 40.92 -8.25
N LEU A 8 -20.97 39.97 -8.80
CA LEU A 8 -21.12 38.62 -8.28
C LEU A 8 -19.76 37.90 -8.38
N PHE A 9 -19.14 37.68 -7.22
CA PHE A 9 -18.08 36.70 -7.03
C PHE A 9 -18.63 35.31 -7.35
N ILE A 10 -18.48 34.89 -8.60
CA ILE A 10 -18.58 33.48 -8.96
C ILE A 10 -17.18 32.90 -8.71
N PHE A 11 -16.83 32.73 -7.43
CA PHE A 11 -15.94 31.64 -7.07
C PHE A 11 -16.74 30.38 -7.34
N CYS A 12 -16.62 29.85 -8.55
CA CYS A 12 -16.89 28.45 -8.83
C CYS A 12 -15.99 27.64 -7.90
N ALA A 13 -16.51 27.35 -6.70
CA ALA A 13 -16.11 26.20 -5.93
C ALA A 13 -16.48 24.99 -6.80
N CYS A 14 -15.58 24.63 -7.71
CA CYS A 14 -15.53 23.31 -8.30
C CYS A 14 -15.17 22.38 -7.14
N SER A 15 -16.17 22.00 -6.34
CA SER A 15 -16.05 20.88 -5.44
C SER A 15 -15.97 19.67 -6.36
N SER A 16 -14.75 19.30 -6.73
CA SER A 16 -14.52 17.94 -7.18
C SER A 16 -14.98 17.08 -6.02
N LYS A 17 -16.13 16.42 -6.19
CA LYS A 17 -16.38 15.19 -5.47
C LYS A 17 -15.26 14.26 -5.96
N GLN A 18 -14.12 14.28 -5.29
CA GLN A 18 -13.26 13.11 -5.28
C GLN A 18 -14.17 12.03 -4.69
N ASP A 19 -14.60 11.10 -5.53
CA ASP A 19 -15.18 9.87 -5.03
C ASP A 19 -14.20 9.33 -3.98
N LYS A 20 -14.65 9.33 -2.72
CA LYS A 20 -13.86 8.77 -1.64
C LYS A 20 -13.77 7.29 -1.93
N TYR A 21 -12.65 6.87 -2.49
CA TYR A 21 -12.32 5.47 -2.58
C TYR A 21 -12.37 4.89 -1.17
N VAL A 22 -13.11 3.81 -1.02
CA VAL A 22 -13.20 3.07 0.24
C VAL A 22 -12.25 1.90 0.10
N LEU A 23 -11.23 1.86 0.97
CA LEU A 23 -10.31 0.73 1.02
C LEU A 23 -11.09 -0.55 1.31
N ASN A 24 -10.73 -1.63 0.62
CA ASN A 24 -11.25 -2.96 0.88
C ASN A 24 -10.72 -3.50 2.22
N TYR A 25 -9.50 -3.10 2.60
CA TYR A 25 -8.83 -3.51 3.84
C TYR A 25 -8.43 -2.31 4.71
N SER A 26 -8.30 -2.56 6.02
CA SER A 26 -7.80 -1.52 6.94
C SER A 26 -6.33 -1.22 6.68
N GLU A 27 -5.90 0.00 7.03
CA GLU A 27 -4.48 0.39 6.91
C GLU A 27 -3.53 -0.57 7.65
N GLU A 28 -3.96 -1.08 8.81
CA GLU A 28 -3.20 -2.09 9.57
C GLU A 28 -3.06 -3.40 8.80
N LYS A 29 -4.15 -3.89 8.19
CA LYS A 29 -4.14 -5.10 7.39
C LYS A 29 -3.25 -4.94 6.16
N ILE A 30 -3.35 -3.80 5.48
CA ILE A 30 -2.52 -3.45 4.33
C ILE A 30 -1.04 -3.42 4.74
N LYS A 31 -0.70 -2.79 5.86
CA LYS A 31 0.66 -2.76 6.40
C LYS A 31 1.20 -4.17 6.66
N ASP A 32 0.42 -5.04 7.30
CA ASP A 32 0.86 -6.40 7.63
C ASP A 32 1.09 -7.24 6.38
N VAL A 33 0.19 -7.16 5.39
CA VAL A 33 0.35 -7.82 4.10
C VAL A 33 1.56 -7.27 3.34
N LEU A 34 1.77 -5.95 3.38
CA LEU A 34 2.88 -5.29 2.69
C LEU A 34 4.25 -5.74 3.26
N ILE A 35 4.34 -6.04 4.55
CA ILE A 35 5.54 -6.61 5.16
C ILE A 35 5.86 -7.98 4.54
N ASP A 36 4.87 -8.86 4.43
CA ASP A 36 5.07 -10.19 3.84
C ASP A 36 5.46 -10.11 2.37
N VAL A 37 4.83 -9.19 1.61
CA VAL A 37 5.20 -8.91 0.21
C VAL A 37 6.65 -8.48 0.09
N TYR A 38 7.16 -7.62 0.99
CA TYR A 38 8.57 -7.24 0.96
C TYR A 38 9.50 -8.40 1.27
N VAL A 39 9.20 -9.20 2.30
CA VAL A 39 10.01 -10.36 2.66
C VAL A 39 10.08 -11.36 1.49
N ILE A 40 8.95 -11.63 0.84
CA ILE A 40 8.89 -12.49 -0.34
C ILE A 40 9.66 -11.86 -1.50
N SER A 41 9.54 -10.56 -1.71
CA SER A 41 10.30 -9.86 -2.77
C SER A 41 11.82 -10.00 -2.56
N GLU A 42 12.31 -9.91 -1.33
CA GLU A 42 13.73 -10.12 -1.01
C GLU A 42 14.15 -11.57 -1.27
N ILE A 43 13.34 -12.55 -0.85
CA ILE A 43 13.62 -13.99 -1.09
C ILE A 43 13.67 -14.29 -2.59
N LEU A 44 12.75 -13.70 -3.36
CA LEU A 44 12.67 -13.92 -4.79
C LEU A 44 13.78 -13.21 -5.56
N ASP A 45 14.41 -12.16 -5.02
CA ASP A 45 15.44 -11.41 -5.74
C ASP A 45 16.61 -12.30 -6.17
N ASP A 46 16.98 -13.26 -5.32
CA ASP A 46 18.07 -14.24 -5.55
C ASP A 46 17.64 -15.49 -6.36
N VAL A 47 16.38 -15.57 -6.81
CA VAL A 47 15.86 -16.72 -7.56
C VAL A 47 15.91 -16.48 -9.08
N ASP A 48 16.27 -17.54 -9.82
CA ASP A 48 16.23 -17.55 -11.29
C ASP A 48 14.83 -17.16 -11.82
N ILE A 49 14.82 -16.37 -12.89
CA ILE A 49 13.61 -15.80 -13.47
C ILE A 49 12.64 -16.88 -13.94
N ASP A 50 13.16 -18.02 -14.41
CA ASP A 50 12.37 -19.14 -14.92
C ASP A 50 11.50 -19.81 -13.84
N VAL A 51 11.88 -19.67 -12.56
CA VAL A 51 11.12 -20.22 -11.41
C VAL A 51 10.41 -19.13 -10.59
N LYS A 52 10.77 -17.86 -10.80
CA LYS A 52 10.26 -16.71 -10.05
C LYS A 52 8.75 -16.56 -10.14
N ASP A 53 8.16 -16.78 -11.33
CA ASP A 53 6.71 -16.65 -11.54
C ASP A 53 5.90 -17.73 -10.81
N SER A 54 6.37 -18.98 -10.85
CA SER A 54 5.74 -20.09 -10.14
C SER A 54 5.76 -19.86 -8.62
N LEU A 55 6.91 -19.44 -8.08
CA LEU A 55 7.03 -19.12 -6.66
C LEU A 55 6.20 -17.91 -6.27
N ARG A 56 6.16 -16.86 -7.11
CA ARG A 56 5.31 -15.69 -6.86
C ARG A 56 3.85 -16.10 -6.72
N SER A 57 3.33 -16.90 -7.64
CA SER A 57 1.93 -17.38 -7.57
C SER A 57 1.67 -18.19 -6.30
N LYS A 58 2.62 -19.06 -5.92
CA LYS A 58 2.53 -19.81 -4.67
C LYS A 58 2.48 -18.90 -3.45
N TYR A 59 3.40 -17.94 -3.35
CA TYR A 59 3.49 -17.03 -2.22
C TYR A 59 2.28 -16.09 -2.12
N ILE A 60 1.74 -15.64 -3.25
CA ILE A 60 0.47 -14.88 -3.26
C ILE A 60 -0.63 -15.72 -2.62
N GLY A 61 -0.80 -16.98 -3.02
CA GLY A 61 -1.80 -17.87 -2.42
C GLY A 61 -1.59 -18.11 -0.91
N GLU A 62 -0.34 -18.15 -0.46
CA GLU A 62 -0.02 -18.23 0.97
C GLU A 62 -0.38 -16.94 1.72
N ILE A 63 -0.08 -15.76 1.16
CA ILE A 63 -0.48 -14.46 1.73
C ILE A 63 -2.01 -14.38 1.84
N GLU A 64 -2.73 -14.73 0.77
CA GLU A 64 -4.20 -14.71 0.76
C GLU A 64 -4.77 -15.59 1.86
N ALA A 65 -4.21 -16.79 2.05
CA ALA A 65 -4.65 -17.72 3.09
C ALA A 65 -4.32 -17.22 4.51
N ILE A 66 -3.12 -16.70 4.74
CA ILE A 66 -2.67 -16.21 6.05
C ILE A 66 -3.47 -14.98 6.48
N HIS A 67 -3.66 -14.04 5.55
CA HIS A 67 -4.34 -12.78 5.85
C HIS A 67 -5.84 -12.83 5.61
N ASN A 68 -6.37 -13.88 4.98
CA ASN A 68 -7.77 -13.97 4.57
C ASN A 68 -8.18 -12.75 3.73
N ILE A 69 -7.45 -12.54 2.63
CA ILE A 69 -7.66 -11.43 1.68
C ILE A 69 -7.79 -11.95 0.24
N ASP A 70 -8.37 -11.13 -0.63
CA ASP A 70 -8.24 -11.20 -2.08
C ASP A 70 -7.06 -10.31 -2.47
N PHE A 71 -6.00 -10.92 -3.03
CA PHE A 71 -4.78 -10.18 -3.35
C PHE A 71 -5.02 -9.08 -4.39
N LEU A 72 -5.95 -9.29 -5.33
CA LEU A 72 -6.30 -8.28 -6.34
C LEU A 72 -7.00 -7.07 -5.70
N ALA A 73 -7.81 -7.29 -4.66
CA ALA A 73 -8.41 -6.19 -3.91
C ALA A 73 -7.36 -5.40 -3.11
N PHE A 74 -6.39 -6.11 -2.53
CA PHE A 74 -5.25 -5.49 -1.87
C PHE A 74 -4.40 -4.66 -2.83
N GLU A 75 -4.10 -5.18 -4.03
CA GLU A 75 -3.34 -4.43 -5.04
C GLU A 75 -4.04 -3.13 -5.45
N ARG A 76 -5.37 -3.17 -5.64
CA ARG A 76 -6.16 -1.95 -5.93
C ARG A 76 -6.12 -0.95 -4.78
N ASP A 77 -6.21 -1.40 -3.54
CA ASP A 77 -6.08 -0.54 -2.37
C ASP A 77 -4.69 0.11 -2.33
N LEU A 78 -3.64 -0.66 -2.63
CA LEU A 78 -2.26 -0.19 -2.66
C LEU A 78 -2.01 0.82 -3.78
N GLU A 79 -2.52 0.57 -4.99
CA GLU A 79 -2.48 1.52 -6.12
C GLU A 79 -3.16 2.83 -5.77
N TRP A 80 -4.34 2.77 -5.16
CA TRP A 80 -5.04 3.98 -4.71
C TRP A 80 -4.25 4.72 -3.63
N LEU A 81 -3.68 4.00 -2.65
CA LEU A 81 -2.85 4.59 -1.60
C LEU A 81 -1.61 5.30 -2.19
N GLN A 82 -0.95 4.71 -3.18
CA GLN A 82 0.22 5.32 -3.85
C GLN A 82 -0.12 6.66 -4.52
N LEU A 83 -1.36 6.85 -4.97
CA LEU A 83 -1.86 8.14 -5.48
C LEU A 83 -2.19 9.14 -4.37
N ASN A 84 -2.18 8.71 -3.10
CA ASN A 84 -2.47 9.51 -1.91
C ASN A 84 -1.29 9.44 -0.90
N PRO A 85 -0.15 10.08 -1.18
CA PRO A 85 1.09 9.92 -0.40
C PRO A 85 0.96 10.26 1.09
N ALA A 86 0.05 11.16 1.45
CA ALA A 86 -0.20 11.53 2.84
C ALA A 86 -0.66 10.33 3.70
N ILE A 87 -1.36 9.37 3.09
CA ILE A 87 -1.85 8.14 3.74
C ILE A 87 -0.85 7.00 3.54
N TYR A 88 -0.29 6.88 2.33
CA TYR A 88 0.63 5.80 1.98
C TYR A 88 1.98 5.87 2.72
N ASN A 89 2.57 7.06 2.85
CA ASN A 89 3.92 7.19 3.39
C ASN A 89 4.04 6.64 4.83
N PRO A 90 3.11 6.93 5.77
CA PRO A 90 3.13 6.33 7.09
C PRO A 90 3.08 4.78 7.06
N ILE A 91 2.19 4.21 6.24
CA ILE A 91 2.01 2.75 6.11
C ILE A 91 3.28 2.11 5.58
N HIS A 92 3.79 2.64 4.46
CA HIS A 92 5.00 2.14 3.81
C HIS A 92 6.23 2.26 4.72
N SER A 93 6.38 3.37 5.43
CA SER A 93 7.50 3.59 6.34
C SER A 93 7.44 2.63 7.53
N ALA A 94 6.26 2.42 8.11
CA ALA A 94 6.06 1.47 9.20
C ALA A 94 6.36 0.02 8.79
N ALA A 95 5.95 -0.38 7.57
CA ALA A 95 6.28 -1.69 7.02
C ALA A 95 7.80 -1.85 6.85
N LYS A 96 8.48 -0.85 6.27
CA LYS A 96 9.93 -0.85 6.08
C LYS A 96 10.72 -0.89 7.40
N ASP A 97 10.29 -0.13 8.39
CA ASP A 97 10.90 -0.12 9.72
C ASP A 97 10.76 -1.48 10.42
N SER A 98 9.60 -2.13 10.24
CA SER A 98 9.35 -3.47 10.76
C SER A 98 10.33 -4.49 10.16
N ILE A 99 10.55 -4.45 8.85
CA ILE A 99 11.51 -5.33 8.16
C ILE A 99 12.93 -5.06 8.65
N SER A 100 13.34 -3.79 8.72
CA SER A 100 14.68 -3.43 9.22
C SER A 100 14.91 -3.92 10.66
N SER A 101 13.88 -3.87 11.50
CA SER A 101 13.94 -4.42 12.86
C SER A 101 14.12 -5.94 12.85
N TYR A 102 13.35 -6.67 12.04
CA TYR A 102 13.46 -8.12 11.91
C TYR A 102 14.86 -8.54 11.43
N GLU A 103 15.39 -7.87 10.41
CA GLU A 103 16.74 -8.14 9.91
C GLU A 103 17.81 -7.96 10.98
N LYS A 104 17.75 -6.86 11.75
CA LYS A 104 18.71 -6.58 12.83
C LYS A 104 18.67 -7.67 13.90
N GLN A 105 17.48 -8.11 14.30
CA GLN A 105 17.31 -9.18 15.28
C GLN A 105 17.85 -10.51 14.77
N TYR A 106 17.57 -10.85 13.51
CA TYR A 106 18.05 -12.09 12.89
C TYR A 106 19.59 -12.11 12.78
N LYS A 107 20.19 -11.01 12.30
CA LYS A 107 21.65 -10.85 12.20
C LYS A 107 22.33 -10.89 13.58
N ALA A 108 21.72 -10.34 14.62
CA ALA A 108 22.23 -10.40 15.99
C ALA A 108 22.19 -11.83 16.57
N LYS A 109 21.17 -12.62 16.23
CA LYS A 109 21.00 -14.00 16.71
C LYS A 109 22.00 -14.97 16.05
N LYS A 110 22.37 -14.75 14.79
CA LYS A 110 23.39 -15.54 14.06
C LYS A 110 24.84 -15.32 14.54
N ARG A 111 25.11 -14.27 15.33
CA ARG A 111 26.45 -13.94 15.85
C ARG A 111 26.72 -14.51 17.25
N LYS A 112 25.76 -15.19 17.85
CA LYS A 112 25.90 -15.95 19.10
C LYS A 112 25.96 -17.44 18.78
#